data_AF-A0A662KH76-F1
#
_entry.id   AF-A0A662KH76-F1
#
_cell.length_a   1.000
_cell.length_b   1.000
_cell.length_c   1.000
_cell.angle_alpha   90.00
_cell.angle_beta   90.00
_cell.angle_gamma   90.00
#
_symmetry.space_group_name_H-M   'P 1'
#
loop_
_entity.id
_entity.type
_entity.pdbx_description
1 polymer ?
#
loop_
_entity_poly.entity_id
_entity_poly.type
_entity_poly.pdbx_seq_one_letter_code
_entity_poly.pdbx_strand_id
1 'polypeptide(L)'
;MDVADGAAARINGASSLRGAFNDGIADRIVETFVIITLAFFDIPTFLLTSKIWLMILLAFGTYMTSFIKAYAVHHGVIQRGIAEEMPGLMERGERALFLLGILFLIMIDQKLYAGVLLVLSSVLAVLTAIQRYLYV
;
A
#
# COMPACT_ATOMS: atom_id res chain seq x y z
N MET A 1 -4.67 2.69 -14.88
CA MET A 1 -4.83 1.77 -16.04
C MET A 1 -5.47 0.45 -15.61
N ASP A 2 -5.28 -0.03 -14.37
CA ASP A 2 -5.94 -1.24 -13.81
C ASP A 2 -7.47 -1.29 -13.84
N VAL A 3 -8.15 -0.16 -13.65
CA VAL A 3 -9.63 -0.17 -13.54
C VAL A 3 -10.28 -0.52 -14.87
N ALA A 4 -9.69 -0.09 -15.99
CA ALA A 4 -10.22 -0.37 -17.33
C ALA A 4 -9.91 -1.80 -17.78
N ASP A 5 -8.68 -2.29 -17.55
CA ASP A 5 -8.28 -3.65 -17.91
C ASP A 5 -8.94 -4.70 -17.02
N GLY A 6 -9.12 -4.42 -15.72
CA GLY A 6 -9.83 -5.29 -14.80
C GLY A 6 -11.34 -5.39 -15.07
N ALA A 7 -11.94 -4.36 -15.69
CA ALA A 7 -13.32 -4.38 -16.16
C ALA A 7 -13.43 -5.14 -17.50
N ALA A 8 -12.53 -4.88 -18.45
CA ALA A 8 -12.48 -5.57 -19.73
C ALA A 8 -12.20 -7.08 -19.59
N ALA A 9 -11.31 -7.48 -18.67
CA ALA A 9 -11.00 -8.89 -18.41
C ALA A 9 -12.16 -9.65 -17.73
N ARG A 10 -12.96 -8.98 -16.90
CA ARG A 10 -14.18 -9.55 -16.29
C ARG A 10 -15.29 -9.74 -17.33
N ILE A 11 -15.46 -8.77 -18.23
CA ILE A 11 -16.45 -8.83 -19.31
C ILE A 11 -16.09 -9.91 -20.34
N ASN A 12 -14.80 -10.13 -20.61
CA ASN A 12 -14.31 -11.14 -21.56
C ASN A 12 -14.10 -12.54 -20.96
N GLY A 13 -14.40 -12.77 -19.68
CA GLY A 13 -14.17 -14.06 -19.01
C GLY A 13 -12.70 -14.49 -18.94
N ALA A 14 -11.76 -13.56 -19.16
CA ALA A 14 -10.33 -13.82 -19.29
C ALA A 14 -9.56 -13.70 -17.96
N SER A 15 -10.24 -13.40 -16.84
CA SER A 15 -9.59 -13.28 -15.53
C SER A 15 -9.17 -14.66 -14.99
N SER A 16 -7.94 -15.08 -15.28
CA SER A 16 -7.38 -16.29 -14.71
C SER A 16 -6.86 -16.08 -13.28
N LEU A 17 -6.96 -17.10 -12.43
CA LEU A 17 -6.38 -17.09 -11.07
C LEU A 17 -4.87 -16.77 -11.08
N ARG A 18 -4.16 -17.24 -12.11
CA ARG A 18 -2.74 -16.93 -12.33
C ARG A 18 -2.50 -15.46 -12.68
N GLY A 19 -3.39 -14.86 -13.47
CA GLY A 19 -3.34 -13.44 -13.81
C GLY A 19 -3.47 -12.55 -12.57
N ALA A 20 -4.49 -12.80 -11.75
CA ALA A 20 -4.70 -12.05 -10.49
C ALA A 20 -3.52 -12.19 -9.51
N PHE A 21 -2.87 -13.36 -9.46
CA PHE A 21 -1.65 -13.55 -8.68
C PHE A 21 -0.48 -12.72 -9.21
N ASN A 22 -0.24 -12.74 -10.52
CA ASN A 22 0.83 -11.98 -11.16
C ASN A 22 0.63 -10.48 -11.04
N ASP A 23 -0.59 -9.99 -11.25
CA ASP A 23 -1.00 -8.59 -11.03
C ASP A 23 -0.65 -8.18 -9.60
N GLY A 24 -1.07 -9.01 -8.64
CA GLY A 24 -0.76 -8.81 -7.24
C GLY A 24 0.75 -8.67 -6.98
N ILE A 25 1.60 -9.53 -7.54
CA ILE A 25 3.06 -9.41 -7.36
C ILE A 25 3.59 -8.13 -8.01
N ALA A 26 3.21 -7.86 -9.26
CA ALA A 26 3.66 -6.69 -10.00
C ALA A 26 3.36 -5.39 -9.23
N ASP A 27 2.18 -5.30 -8.62
CA ASP A 27 1.77 -4.15 -7.81
C ASP A 27 2.73 -3.87 -6.65
N ARG A 28 3.12 -4.91 -5.91
CA ARG A 28 4.03 -4.75 -4.76
C ARG A 28 5.41 -4.36 -5.23
N ILE A 29 5.87 -4.89 -6.36
CA ILE A 29 7.16 -4.52 -6.95
C ILE A 29 7.15 -3.04 -7.37
N VAL A 30 6.12 -2.60 -8.10
CA VAL A 30 5.96 -1.21 -8.53
C VAL A 30 5.92 -0.27 -7.33
N GLU A 31 5.10 -0.57 -6.34
CA GLU A 31 4.99 0.24 -5.12
C GLU A 31 6.31 0.30 -4.35
N THR A 32 7.05 -0.81 -4.27
CA THR A 32 8.37 -0.87 -3.64
C THR A 32 9.38 0.03 -4.35
N PHE A 33 9.44 0.00 -5.68
CA PHE A 33 10.32 0.89 -6.44
C PHE A 33 9.96 2.36 -6.25
N VAL A 34 8.67 2.69 -6.20
CA VAL A 34 8.22 4.07 -5.91
C VAL A 34 8.71 4.51 -4.53
N ILE A 35 8.53 3.70 -3.50
CA ILE A 35 8.95 4.03 -2.12
C ILE A 35 10.49 4.13 -2.01
N ILE A 36 11.23 3.22 -2.65
CA ILE A 36 12.70 3.28 -2.69
C ILE A 36 13.17 4.56 -3.38
N THR A 37 12.52 4.95 -4.48
CA THR A 37 12.85 6.19 -5.21
C THR A 37 12.67 7.42 -4.31
N LEU A 38 11.63 7.44 -3.47
CA LEU A 38 11.42 8.52 -2.50
C LEU A 38 12.56 8.67 -1.49
N ALA A 39 13.32 7.61 -1.20
CA ALA A 39 14.46 7.66 -0.27
C ALA A 39 15.66 8.46 -0.78
N PHE A 40 15.69 8.78 -2.09
CA PHE A 40 16.71 9.60 -2.72
C PHE A 40 16.36 11.09 -2.75
N PHE A 41 15.15 11.47 -2.36
CA PHE A 41 14.77 12.86 -2.23
C PHE A 41 15.09 13.39 -0.82
N ASP A 42 15.44 14.67 -0.76
CA ASP A 42 15.69 15.37 0.49
C ASP A 42 14.37 15.78 1.15
N ILE A 43 13.71 14.81 1.79
CA ILE A 43 12.48 15.00 2.56
C ILE A 43 12.87 15.32 4.01
N PRO A 44 12.34 16.40 4.61
CA PRO A 44 12.71 16.83 5.96
C PRO A 44 12.45 15.76 7.00
N THR A 45 13.30 15.77 8.03
CA THR A 45 13.18 14.88 9.18
C THR A 45 12.17 15.43 10.18
N PHE A 46 11.37 14.55 10.76
CA PHE A 46 10.44 14.85 11.86
C PHE A 46 10.87 14.06 13.10
N LEU A 47 9.93 13.39 13.79
CA LEU A 47 10.23 12.51 14.92
C LEU A 47 11.27 11.42 14.57
N LEU A 48 11.23 10.94 13.33
CA LEU A 48 12.18 9.98 12.75
C LEU A 48 12.66 10.51 11.40
N THR A 49 13.78 9.98 10.90
CA THR A 49 14.28 10.30 9.56
C THR A 49 13.27 9.87 8.49
N SER A 50 13.20 10.60 7.38
CA SER A 50 12.32 10.28 6.26
C SER A 50 12.51 8.85 5.75
N LYS A 51 13.75 8.34 5.75
CA LYS A 51 14.06 6.95 5.41
C LYS A 51 13.40 5.93 6.35
N ILE A 52 13.35 6.21 7.65
CA ILE A 52 12.66 5.33 8.60
C ILE A 52 11.15 5.33 8.33
N TRP A 53 10.57 6.50 8.06
CA TRP A 53 9.16 6.57 7.68
C TRP A 53 8.84 5.81 6.39
N LEU A 54 9.69 5.93 5.36
CA LEU A 54 9.55 5.15 4.13
C LEU A 54 9.65 3.64 4.39
N MET A 55 10.55 3.20 5.26
CA MET A 55 10.63 1.78 5.67
C MET A 55 9.36 1.32 6.40
N ILE A 56 8.78 2.15 7.27
CA ILE A 56 7.51 1.86 7.95
C ILE A 56 6.38 1.76 6.92
N LEU A 57 6.28 2.71 6.00
CA LEU A 57 5.26 2.69 4.94
C LEU A 57 5.39 1.44 4.06
N LEU A 58 6.61 1.06 3.70
CA LEU A 58 6.88 -0.16 2.92
C LEU A 58 6.49 -1.41 3.70
N ALA A 59 7.01 -1.56 4.92
CA ALA A 59 6.80 -2.75 5.73
C ALA A 59 5.33 -2.95 6.08
N PHE A 60 4.66 -1.91 6.58
CA PHE A 60 3.29 -2.02 7.06
C PHE A 60 2.27 -1.79 5.94
N GLY A 61 2.47 -0.75 5.12
CA GLY A 61 1.52 -0.35 4.09
C GLY A 61 1.50 -1.33 2.94
N THR A 62 2.65 -1.60 2.31
CA THR A 62 2.73 -2.46 1.13
C THR A 62 2.62 -3.95 1.48
N TYR A 63 3.40 -4.40 2.48
CA TYR A 63 3.55 -5.82 2.76
C TYR A 63 2.64 -6.33 3.88
N MET A 64 2.70 -5.78 5.09
CA MET A 64 2.04 -6.36 6.26
C MET A 64 0.51 -6.43 6.11
N THR A 65 -0.12 -5.37 5.58
CA THR A 65 -1.58 -5.36 5.34
C THR A 65 -2.01 -6.48 4.39
N SER A 66 -1.22 -6.78 3.35
CA SER A 66 -1.48 -7.89 2.41
C SER A 66 -1.14 -9.25 3.05
N PHE A 67 -0.04 -9.31 3.80
CA PHE A 67 0.44 -10.52 4.44
C PHE A 67 -0.53 -11.04 5.49
N ILE A 68 -1.02 -10.19 6.40
CA ILE A 68 -2.01 -10.57 7.42
C ILE A 68 -3.23 -11.23 6.77
N LYS A 69 -3.77 -10.61 5.71
CA LYS A 69 -4.91 -11.14 4.96
C LYS A 69 -4.62 -12.52 4.38
N ALA A 70 -3.52 -12.66 3.64
CA ALA A 70 -3.15 -13.91 3.00
C ALA A 70 -2.82 -15.02 4.01
N TYR A 71 -2.15 -14.66 5.10
CA TYR A 71 -1.69 -15.59 6.13
C TYR A 71 -2.84 -16.12 6.98
N ALA A 72 -3.81 -15.26 7.32
CA ALA A 72 -5.02 -15.64 8.04
C ALA A 72 -5.89 -16.61 7.23
N VAL A 73 -6.05 -16.36 5.93
CA VAL A 73 -6.75 -17.28 5.01
C VAL A 73 -5.98 -18.60 4.86
N HIS A 74 -4.66 -18.55 4.72
CA HIS A 74 -3.83 -19.74 4.59
C HIS A 74 -3.91 -20.66 5.81
N HIS A 75 -3.99 -20.09 7.02
CA HIS A 75 -4.12 -20.85 8.26
C HIS A 75 -5.57 -21.22 8.60
N GLY A 76 -6.53 -20.84 7.76
CA GLY A 76 -7.95 -21.13 7.99
C GLY A 76 -8.55 -20.38 9.17
N VAL A 77 -7.91 -19.31 9.66
CA VAL A 77 -8.44 -18.48 10.76
C VAL A 77 -9.70 -17.75 10.30
N ILE A 78 -9.73 -17.35 9.02
CA ILE A 78 -10.88 -16.73 8.37
C ILE A 78 -11.06 -17.27 6.95
N GLN A 79 -12.29 -17.18 6.45
CA GLN A 79 -12.59 -17.53 5.07
C GLN A 79 -12.19 -16.40 4.11
N ARG A 80 -11.90 -16.74 2.85
CA ARG A 80 -11.46 -15.78 1.83
C ARG A 80 -12.44 -14.62 1.62
N GLY A 81 -13.76 -14.87 1.63
CA GLY A 81 -14.77 -13.82 1.49
C GLY A 81 -14.72 -12.80 2.61
N ILE A 82 -14.59 -13.26 3.85
CA ILE A 82 -14.46 -12.42 5.05
C ILE A 82 -13.15 -11.62 5.01
N ALA A 83 -12.08 -12.24 4.51
CA ALA A 83 -10.78 -11.58 4.36
C ALA A 83 -10.82 -10.39 3.37
N GLU A 84 -11.71 -10.43 2.38
CA GLU A 84 -11.90 -9.32 1.44
C GLU A 84 -12.57 -8.11 2.09
N GLU A 85 -13.39 -8.32 3.11
CA GLU A 85 -14.13 -7.29 3.88
C GLU A 85 -13.35 -6.73 5.08
N MET A 86 -12.08 -7.12 5.25
CA MET A 86 -11.25 -6.60 6.33
C MET A 86 -11.20 -5.07 6.36
N PRO A 87 -11.37 -4.44 7.54
CA PRO A 87 -11.28 -3.00 7.66
C PRO A 87 -9.87 -2.50 7.36
N GLY A 88 -9.78 -1.24 6.93
CA GLY A 88 -8.52 -0.54 6.79
C GLY A 88 -8.69 0.97 6.64
N LEU A 89 -7.92 1.74 7.41
CA LEU A 89 -7.91 3.21 7.29
C LEU A 89 -7.22 3.68 6.01
N MET A 90 -6.28 2.89 5.49
CA MET A 90 -5.57 3.19 4.25
C MET A 90 -5.45 1.92 3.42
N GLU A 91 -6.39 1.76 2.48
CA GLU A 91 -6.34 0.70 1.48
C GLU A 91 -5.29 1.02 0.40
N ARG A 92 -5.13 0.09 -0.53
CA ARG A 92 -4.16 0.21 -1.62
C ARG A 92 -4.40 1.44 -2.48
N GLY A 93 -5.66 1.77 -2.75
CA GLY A 93 -6.05 2.92 -3.57
C GLY A 93 -5.63 4.24 -2.95
N GLU A 94 -5.96 4.47 -1.68
CA GLU A 94 -5.56 5.68 -0.96
C GLU A 94 -4.05 5.76 -0.85
N ARG A 95 -3.37 4.65 -0.54
CA ARG A 95 -1.89 4.65 -0.45
C ARG A 95 -1.22 5.08 -1.75
N ALA A 96 -1.73 4.64 -2.91
CA ALA A 96 -1.25 5.12 -4.19
C ALA A 96 -1.45 6.64 -4.35
N LEU A 97 -2.59 7.18 -3.90
CA LEU A 97 -2.85 8.63 -3.88
C LEU A 97 -1.90 9.37 -2.93
N PHE A 98 -1.60 8.83 -1.75
CA PHE A 98 -0.61 9.39 -0.83
C PHE A 98 0.78 9.44 -1.47
N LEU A 99 1.24 8.36 -2.12
CA LEU A 99 2.53 8.31 -2.79
C LEU A 99 2.61 9.31 -3.95
N LEU A 100 1.56 9.41 -4.78
CA LEU A 100 1.45 10.41 -5.83
C LEU A 100 1.44 11.84 -5.26
N GLY A 101 0.73 12.07 -4.17
CA GLY A 101 0.69 13.35 -3.47
C GLY A 101 2.05 13.76 -2.92
N ILE A 102 2.81 12.82 -2.34
CA ILE A 102 4.18 13.06 -1.86
C ILE A 102 5.08 13.46 -3.03
N LEU A 103 5.05 12.71 -4.14
CA LEU A 103 5.83 13.03 -5.34
C LEU A 103 5.47 14.41 -5.89
N PHE A 104 4.17 14.72 -5.99
CA PHE A 104 3.70 16.01 -6.45
C PHE A 104 4.21 17.16 -5.58
N LEU A 105 4.10 17.04 -4.25
CA LEU A 105 4.56 18.04 -3.30
C LEU A 105 6.08 18.26 -3.39
N ILE A 106 6.86 17.19 -3.62
CA ILE A 106 8.30 17.30 -3.87
C ILE A 106 8.57 18.08 -5.17
N MET A 107 7.82 17.82 -6.25
CA MET A 107 8.01 18.48 -7.55
C MET A 107 7.74 19.98 -7.51
N ILE A 108 6.84 20.45 -6.63
CA ILE A 108 6.55 21.89 -6.43
C ILE A 108 7.35 22.51 -5.27
N ASP A 109 8.44 21.85 -4.85
CA ASP A 109 9.34 22.25 -3.76
C ASP A 109 8.66 22.42 -2.38
N GLN A 110 7.49 21.79 -2.19
CA GLN A 110 6.74 21.77 -0.93
C GLN A 110 7.16 20.59 -0.05
N LYS A 111 8.46 20.44 0.18
CA LYS A 111 9.07 19.29 0.87
C LYS A 111 8.58 19.10 2.31
N LEU A 112 8.27 20.19 3.01
CA LEU A 112 7.70 20.14 4.36
C LEU A 112 6.37 19.39 4.37
N TYR A 113 5.45 19.75 3.46
CA TYR A 113 4.15 19.10 3.33
C TYR A 113 4.28 17.66 2.82
N ALA A 114 5.22 17.39 1.92
CA ALA A 114 5.54 16.02 1.48
C ALA A 114 5.93 15.14 2.68
N GLY A 115 6.76 15.68 3.58
CA GLY A 115 7.17 15.02 4.80
C GLY A 115 6.04 14.78 5.79
N VAL A 116 5.15 15.76 6.00
CA VAL A 116 3.93 15.57 6.83
C VAL A 116 3.05 14.47 6.25
N LEU A 117 2.86 14.45 4.94
CA LEU A 117 2.04 13.46 4.24
C LEU A 117 2.66 12.05 4.31
N LEU A 118 3.98 11.95 4.27
CA LEU A 118 4.73 10.71 4.50
C LEU A 118 4.54 10.17 5.92
N VAL A 119 4.64 11.04 6.94
CA VAL A 119 4.40 10.62 8.33
C VAL A 119 2.96 10.14 8.50
N LEU A 120 1.99 10.90 7.99
CA LEU A 120 0.57 10.55 8.08
C LEU A 120 0.28 9.19 7.41
N SER A 121 0.72 8.98 6.17
CA SER A 121 0.53 7.71 5.46
C SER A 121 1.21 6.54 6.19
N SER A 122 2.41 6.74 6.73
CA SER A 122 3.14 5.71 7.49
C SER A 122 2.39 5.30 8.77
N VAL A 123 1.83 6.27 9.51
CA VAL A 123 1.03 5.99 10.71
C VAL A 123 -0.27 5.27 10.34
N LEU A 124 -0.97 5.72 9.30
CA LEU A 124 -2.19 5.06 8.82
C LEU A 124 -1.91 3.63 8.36
N ALA A 125 -0.76 3.36 7.75
CA ALA A 125 -0.33 2.01 7.36
C ALA A 125 -0.20 1.08 8.57
N VAL A 126 0.47 1.53 9.63
CA VAL A 126 0.62 0.76 10.87
C VAL A 126 -0.74 0.52 11.51
N LEU A 127 -1.57 1.54 11.63
CA LEU A 127 -2.91 1.42 12.20
C LEU A 127 -3.79 0.43 11.39
N THR A 128 -3.70 0.49 10.07
CA THR A 128 -4.41 -0.46 9.17
C THR A 128 -3.93 -1.89 9.40
N ALA A 129 -2.62 -2.11 9.52
CA ALA A 129 -2.07 -3.44 9.82
C ALA A 129 -2.57 -3.96 11.19
N ILE A 130 -2.60 -3.10 12.22
CA ILE A 130 -3.14 -3.44 13.54
C ILE A 130 -4.62 -3.77 13.46
N GLN A 131 -5.43 -2.97 12.76
CA GLN A 131 -6.87 -3.24 12.57
C GLN A 131 -7.11 -4.60 11.94
N ARG A 132 -6.36 -4.95 10.89
CA ARG A 132 -6.46 -6.25 10.24
C ARG A 132 -6.05 -7.39 11.15
N TYR A 133 -4.98 -7.19 11.92
CA TYR A 133 -4.53 -8.22 12.88
C TYR A 133 -5.57 -8.47 13.98
N LEU A 134 -6.20 -7.42 14.52
CA LEU A 134 -7.22 -7.55 15.57
C LEU A 134 -8.57 -8.06 15.06
N TYR A 135 -8.82 -7.95 13.74
CA TYR A 135 -10.03 -8.45 13.11
C TYR A 135 -9.98 -9.96 12.85
N VAL A 136 -8.78 -10.50 12.63
CA VAL A 136 -8.52 -11.94 12.48
C VAL A 136 -8.72 -12.66 13.81
#